data_AF-A0AAV2WTD8-F1
#
_entry.id   AF-A0AAV2WTD8-F1
#
_cell.length_a   1.000
_cell.length_b   1.000
_cell.length_c   1.000
_cell.angle_alpha   90.00
_cell.angle_beta   90.00
_cell.angle_gamma   90.00
#
_symmetry.space_group_name_H-M   'P 1'
#
loop_
_entity.id
_entity.type
_entity.pdbx_description
1 polymer ?
#
loop_
_entity_poly.entity_id
_entity_poly.type
_entity_poly.pdbx_seq_one_letter_code
_entity_poly.pdbx_strand_id
1 'polypeptide(L)'
;MSGTGEIFFNPVWDVRMTDTSLRDGSHHKRHQFTADEVRSIVAALDTAGVPVIEVTHGDGLGGSSFNYGFSKTPEQELIKLAAQTAKDAKIAFLMLPGVGTKEDIKEFGHHDRGGDQGRRGDRQGTQRSGSRSAGMSGTGEIFFNPVWDVRMTDTSLRDGSHHKRHQFTADEVRSIVAALDTAGVPVIEVTHGDGLGGSSFNYGFSKTPEQELIKLAAETAKDAKIAFLMLPGVGTKEDIKEAQNNGGEICRIATHCTEADVSIQHFGLARELGLETVGFLMMSHTISPEKLAAQARIMADAGCQCVYVVDSAGALVLDQVADRVSALVAELGDDAQVGFHGHENLGLGVANSIEAVRAGAKQIDGSCRRFGAGAGNAPVEAMIGVFDKIGVKTGIDFFEIADAAEEVVAPAMPAECQADRRVVSSVRGRCG
;
A
#
# COMPACT_ATOMS: atom_id res chain seq x y z
N MET A 1 27.86 -1.25 -27.38
CA MET A 1 27.04 -0.04 -27.14
C MET A 1 25.69 -0.33 -27.72
N SER A 2 24.78 -0.64 -26.80
CA SER A 2 23.87 0.35 -26.21
C SER A 2 22.78 0.65 -27.23
N GLY A 3 21.84 -0.30 -27.32
CA GLY A 3 20.50 0.05 -27.75
C GLY A 3 19.94 0.96 -26.69
N THR A 4 20.25 2.25 -26.78
CA THR A 4 19.40 3.28 -26.20
C THR A 4 18.13 3.21 -27.03
N GLY A 5 17.19 2.38 -26.57
CA GLY A 5 15.81 2.47 -27.02
C GLY A 5 15.34 3.86 -26.65
N GLU A 6 15.45 4.80 -27.58
CA GLU A 6 14.74 6.06 -27.46
C GLU A 6 13.27 5.69 -27.40
N ILE A 7 12.72 5.79 -26.19
CA ILE A 7 11.29 5.72 -25.97
C ILE A 7 10.74 6.88 -26.80
N PHE A 8 9.95 6.55 -27.83
CA PHE A 8 9.21 7.54 -28.60
C PHE A 8 8.19 8.20 -27.67
N PHE A 9 8.57 9.33 -27.07
CA PHE A 9 7.63 10.17 -26.34
C PHE A 9 6.77 10.94 -27.35
N ASN A 10 5.46 10.83 -27.20
CA ASN A 10 4.52 11.62 -27.98
C ASN A 10 4.57 13.07 -27.46
N PRO A 11 4.53 14.11 -28.32
CA PRO A 11 4.57 15.51 -27.87
C PRO A 11 3.39 15.94 -26.97
N VAL A 12 2.37 15.09 -26.80
CA VAL A 12 1.16 15.36 -26.00
C VAL A 12 1.09 14.50 -24.73
N TRP A 13 1.72 13.31 -24.69
CA TRP A 13 1.69 12.43 -23.51
C TRP A 13 2.96 11.58 -23.42
N ASP A 14 3.53 11.46 -22.22
CA ASP A 14 4.69 10.58 -21.98
C ASP A 14 4.27 9.10 -21.92
N VAL A 15 3.08 8.83 -21.38
CA VAL A 15 2.43 7.51 -21.33
C VAL A 15 0.98 7.66 -21.75
N ARG A 16 0.51 6.80 -22.67
CA ARG A 16 -0.87 6.80 -23.11
C ARG A 16 -1.67 5.74 -22.36
N MET A 17 -2.61 6.18 -21.52
CA MET A 17 -3.44 5.30 -20.71
C MET A 17 -4.69 4.83 -21.48
N THR A 18 -5.00 3.55 -21.38
CA THR A 18 -6.27 2.98 -21.84
C THR A 18 -7.06 2.55 -20.61
N ASP A 19 -8.22 3.16 -20.39
CA ASP A 19 -9.12 2.72 -19.34
C ASP A 19 -9.90 1.48 -19.80
N THR A 20 -9.96 0.46 -18.95
CA THR A 20 -10.62 -0.82 -19.23
C THR A 20 -11.84 -1.06 -18.35
N SER A 21 -12.34 -0.03 -17.64
CA SER A 21 -13.44 -0.15 -16.67
C SER A 21 -14.71 -0.71 -17.30
N LEU A 22 -14.99 -0.38 -18.55
CA LEU A 22 -16.17 -0.86 -19.29
C LEU A 22 -15.95 -2.20 -19.99
N ARG A 23 -14.71 -2.66 -20.13
CA ARG A 23 -14.39 -4.01 -20.66
C ARG A 23 -14.17 -4.99 -19.53
N ASP A 24 -13.11 -4.83 -18.72
CA ASP A 24 -12.77 -5.76 -17.64
C ASP A 24 -13.73 -5.63 -16.46
N GLY A 25 -14.18 -4.43 -16.14
CA GLY A 25 -15.20 -4.23 -15.11
C GLY A 25 -16.53 -4.92 -15.45
N SER A 26 -16.73 -5.35 -16.71
CA SER A 26 -17.91 -6.12 -17.08
C SER A 26 -17.91 -7.50 -16.41
N HIS A 27 -16.76 -8.14 -16.18
CA HIS A 27 -16.67 -9.42 -15.44
C HIS A 27 -17.25 -9.28 -14.03
N HIS A 28 -16.87 -8.21 -13.32
CA HIS A 28 -17.37 -7.91 -11.98
C HIS A 28 -18.89 -7.72 -11.96
N LYS A 29 -19.46 -7.17 -13.04
CA LYS A 29 -20.90 -6.98 -13.20
C LYS A 29 -21.59 -8.09 -14.01
N ARG A 30 -20.91 -9.23 -14.25
CA ARG A 30 -21.43 -10.36 -15.04
C ARG A 30 -21.98 -9.92 -16.41
N HIS A 31 -21.29 -8.99 -17.05
CA HIS A 31 -21.60 -8.39 -18.35
C HIS A 31 -22.93 -7.62 -18.42
N GLN A 32 -23.46 -7.18 -17.27
CA GLN A 32 -24.79 -6.55 -17.17
C GLN A 32 -24.77 -5.01 -17.19
N PHE A 33 -23.81 -4.38 -17.87
CA PHE A 33 -23.82 -2.92 -18.03
C PHE A 33 -25.06 -2.46 -18.80
N THR A 34 -25.70 -1.38 -18.33
CA THR A 34 -26.78 -0.72 -19.06
C THR A 34 -26.23 0.37 -19.98
N ALA A 35 -27.02 0.76 -20.98
CA ALA A 35 -26.70 1.90 -21.84
C ALA A 35 -26.46 3.19 -21.03
N ASP A 36 -27.26 3.47 -20.00
CA ASP A 36 -27.09 4.67 -19.18
C ASP A 36 -25.81 4.65 -18.34
N GLU A 37 -25.41 3.49 -17.85
CA GLU A 37 -24.15 3.31 -17.12
C GLU A 37 -22.96 3.53 -18.05
N VAL A 38 -22.99 2.97 -19.26
CA VAL A 38 -21.94 3.19 -20.26
C VAL A 38 -21.85 4.67 -20.64
N ARG A 39 -22.98 5.35 -20.88
CA ARG A 39 -22.98 6.81 -21.13
C ARG A 39 -22.33 7.57 -19.97
N SER A 40 -22.76 7.29 -18.75
CA SER A 40 -22.27 7.98 -17.56
C SER A 40 -20.76 7.80 -17.36
N ILE A 41 -20.28 6.56 -17.48
CA ILE A 41 -18.87 6.21 -17.30
C ILE A 41 -18.02 6.82 -18.42
N VAL A 42 -18.43 6.68 -19.68
CA VAL A 42 -17.69 7.27 -20.83
C VAL A 42 -17.61 8.79 -20.68
N ALA A 43 -18.72 9.46 -20.36
CA ALA A 43 -18.72 10.91 -20.19
C ALA A 43 -17.80 11.36 -19.05
N ALA A 44 -17.76 10.61 -17.95
CA ALA A 44 -16.88 10.90 -16.81
C ALA A 44 -15.40 10.71 -17.17
N LEU A 45 -15.05 9.61 -17.84
CA LEU A 45 -13.67 9.32 -18.27
C LEU A 45 -13.18 10.32 -19.31
N ASP A 46 -14.03 10.68 -20.28
CA ASP A 46 -13.75 11.69 -21.29
C ASP A 46 -13.53 13.07 -20.65
N THR A 47 -14.39 13.47 -19.70
CA THR A 47 -14.23 14.72 -18.94
C THR A 47 -12.94 14.73 -18.10
N ALA A 48 -12.49 13.57 -17.61
CA ALA A 48 -11.24 13.42 -16.88
C ALA A 48 -10.00 13.45 -17.81
N GLY A 49 -10.18 13.47 -19.13
CA GLY A 49 -9.10 13.51 -20.11
C GLY A 49 -8.47 12.15 -20.41
N VAL A 50 -9.18 11.04 -20.15
CA VAL A 50 -8.70 9.69 -20.48
C VAL A 50 -8.60 9.54 -22.00
N PRO A 51 -7.43 9.23 -22.58
CA PRO A 51 -7.24 9.34 -24.02
C PRO A 51 -7.80 8.14 -24.81
N VAL A 52 -7.97 6.98 -24.15
CA VAL A 52 -8.58 5.79 -24.74
C VAL A 52 -9.49 5.11 -23.72
N ILE A 53 -10.72 4.81 -24.13
CA ILE A 53 -11.70 4.07 -23.31
C ILE A 53 -12.03 2.77 -24.05
N GLU A 54 -11.79 1.65 -23.40
CA GLU A 54 -12.08 0.32 -23.94
C GLU A 54 -13.48 -0.14 -23.54
N VAL A 55 -14.33 -0.40 -24.54
CA VAL A 55 -15.75 -0.76 -24.33
C VAL A 55 -16.10 -1.98 -25.16
N THR A 56 -16.26 -3.13 -24.51
CA THR A 56 -16.77 -4.39 -25.08
C THR A 56 -17.32 -5.28 -23.96
N HIS A 57 -17.84 -6.47 -24.32
CA HIS A 57 -17.86 -7.59 -23.39
C HIS A 57 -16.46 -7.88 -22.82
N GLY A 58 -16.39 -8.47 -21.63
CA GLY A 58 -15.15 -8.75 -20.92
C GLY A 58 -14.20 -9.66 -21.70
N ASP A 59 -14.76 -10.64 -22.40
CA ASP A 59 -14.05 -11.52 -23.33
C ASP A 59 -13.90 -10.96 -24.76
N GLY A 60 -14.16 -9.67 -24.96
CA GLY A 60 -14.07 -8.98 -26.24
C GLY A 60 -15.27 -9.19 -27.17
N LEU A 61 -15.15 -8.74 -28.41
CA LEU A 61 -16.17 -8.87 -29.45
C LEU A 61 -16.55 -10.36 -29.66
N GLY A 62 -17.85 -10.63 -29.66
CA GLY A 62 -18.41 -11.98 -29.76
C GLY A 62 -18.42 -12.75 -28.44
N GLY A 63 -18.02 -12.10 -27.33
CA GLY A 63 -17.97 -12.71 -26.01
C GLY A 63 -19.35 -13.09 -25.48
N SER A 64 -20.35 -12.26 -25.74
CA SER A 64 -21.74 -12.44 -25.27
C SER A 64 -22.33 -13.76 -25.79
N SER A 65 -22.23 -14.82 -24.98
CA SER A 65 -22.49 -16.19 -25.40
C SER A 65 -22.80 -17.11 -24.21
N PHE A 66 -23.15 -18.37 -24.48
CA PHE A 66 -23.35 -19.37 -23.43
C PHE A 66 -22.08 -19.66 -22.62
N ASN A 67 -20.90 -19.57 -23.26
CA ASN A 67 -19.62 -19.92 -22.63
C ASN A 67 -19.10 -18.82 -21.69
N TYR A 68 -19.38 -17.55 -22.02
CA TYR A 68 -18.81 -16.40 -21.31
C TYR A 68 -19.88 -15.51 -20.63
N GLY A 69 -21.16 -15.85 -20.76
CA GLY A 69 -22.27 -15.06 -20.25
C GLY A 69 -22.81 -14.11 -21.32
N PHE A 70 -24.09 -13.74 -21.19
CA PHE A 70 -24.74 -12.84 -22.15
C PHE A 70 -24.69 -11.41 -21.65
N SER A 71 -24.30 -10.48 -22.52
CA SER A 71 -24.40 -9.05 -22.23
C SER A 71 -25.86 -8.61 -22.10
N LYS A 72 -26.13 -7.70 -21.16
CA LYS A 72 -27.45 -7.06 -21.03
C LYS A 72 -27.81 -6.21 -22.24
N THR A 73 -26.82 -5.50 -22.77
CA THR A 73 -26.93 -4.67 -23.98
C THR A 73 -25.97 -5.23 -25.01
N PRO A 74 -26.39 -5.41 -26.29
CA PRO A 74 -25.52 -5.90 -27.34
C PRO A 74 -24.22 -5.09 -27.43
N GLU A 75 -23.10 -5.78 -27.62
CA GLU A 75 -21.75 -5.19 -27.59
C GLU A 75 -21.60 -4.08 -28.65
N GLN A 76 -22.18 -4.29 -29.83
CA GLN A 76 -22.23 -3.30 -30.91
C GLN A 76 -22.95 -2.03 -30.50
N GLU A 77 -24.03 -2.16 -29.71
CA GLU A 77 -24.77 -1.02 -29.18
C GLU A 77 -23.95 -0.27 -28.12
N LEU A 78 -23.25 -0.99 -27.23
CA LEU A 78 -22.36 -0.40 -26.23
C LEU A 78 -21.22 0.41 -26.88
N ILE A 79 -20.57 -0.13 -27.91
CA ILE A 79 -19.49 0.55 -28.64
C ILE A 79 -20.03 1.80 -29.36
N LYS A 80 -21.16 1.67 -30.07
CA LYS A 80 -21.81 2.80 -30.76
C LYS A 80 -22.16 3.90 -29.76
N LEU A 81 -22.67 3.52 -28.59
CA LEU A 81 -23.04 4.46 -27.55
C LEU A 81 -21.85 5.19 -26.94
N ALA A 82 -20.77 4.46 -26.66
CA ALA A 82 -19.53 5.05 -26.20
C ALA A 82 -18.96 6.04 -27.21
N ALA A 83 -18.95 5.68 -28.50
CA ALA A 83 -18.44 6.53 -29.57
C ALA A 83 -19.30 7.80 -29.78
N GLN A 84 -20.61 7.73 -29.53
CA GLN A 84 -21.50 8.89 -29.55
C GLN A 84 -21.37 9.79 -28.32
N THR A 85 -20.89 9.25 -27.20
CA THR A 85 -20.80 9.95 -25.92
C THR A 85 -19.46 10.64 -25.74
N ALA A 86 -18.37 9.98 -26.11
CA ALA A 86 -17.01 10.54 -26.03
C ALA A 86 -16.83 11.71 -27.00
N LYS A 87 -16.24 12.80 -26.52
CA LYS A 87 -15.91 13.97 -27.33
C LYS A 87 -14.47 13.95 -27.78
N ASP A 88 -13.56 13.60 -26.87
CA ASP A 88 -12.11 13.68 -27.06
C ASP A 88 -11.44 12.30 -26.99
N ALA A 89 -11.95 11.41 -26.15
CA ALA A 89 -11.44 10.06 -25.95
C ALA A 89 -11.65 9.19 -27.20
N LYS A 90 -10.65 8.36 -27.53
CA LYS A 90 -10.82 7.33 -28.55
C LYS A 90 -11.47 6.10 -27.94
N ILE A 91 -12.47 5.54 -28.62
CA ILE A 91 -13.06 4.27 -28.22
C ILE A 91 -12.27 3.12 -28.82
N ALA A 92 -11.86 2.18 -27.97
CA ALA A 92 -11.21 0.93 -28.34
C ALA A 92 -12.10 -0.26 -27.99
N PHE A 93 -11.83 -1.40 -28.62
CA PHE A 93 -12.51 -2.66 -28.34
C PHE A 93 -11.53 -3.83 -28.41
N LEU A 94 -11.70 -4.81 -27.53
CA LEU A 94 -10.94 -6.06 -27.55
C LEU A 94 -11.54 -7.04 -28.56
N MET A 95 -10.68 -7.74 -29.28
CA MET A 95 -11.05 -8.93 -30.02
C MET A 95 -10.08 -10.04 -29.64
N LEU A 96 -10.62 -11.15 -29.11
CA LEU A 96 -9.85 -12.35 -28.86
C LEU A 96 -9.97 -13.30 -30.07
N PRO A 97 -8.85 -13.77 -30.65
CA PRO A 97 -8.89 -14.79 -31.68
C PRO A 97 -9.62 -16.04 -31.18
N GLY A 98 -10.65 -16.48 -31.91
CA GLY A 98 -11.47 -17.64 -31.54
C GLY A 98 -12.74 -17.30 -30.74
N VAL A 99 -12.93 -16.04 -30.34
CA VAL A 99 -14.19 -15.54 -29.76
C VAL A 99 -14.93 -14.69 -30.80
N GLY A 100 -14.27 -13.64 -31.31
CA GLY A 100 -14.83 -12.77 -32.35
C GLY A 100 -14.47 -13.21 -33.77
N THR A 101 -15.25 -12.74 -34.75
CA THR A 101 -15.06 -12.99 -36.19
C THR A 101 -14.54 -11.75 -36.92
N LYS A 102 -14.05 -11.93 -38.16
CA LYS A 102 -13.65 -10.79 -39.01
C LYS A 102 -14.85 -9.93 -39.40
N GLU A 103 -16.04 -10.52 -39.42
CA GLU A 103 -17.30 -9.88 -39.73
C GLU A 103 -17.67 -8.88 -38.61
N ASP A 104 -17.40 -9.24 -37.35
CA ASP A 104 -17.60 -8.35 -36.20
C ASP A 104 -16.71 -7.09 -36.27
N ILE A 105 -15.49 -7.20 -36.85
CA ILE A 105 -14.63 -6.03 -37.12
C ILE A 105 -15.23 -5.14 -38.22
N LYS A 106 -15.72 -5.76 -39.30
CA LYS A 106 -16.21 -5.03 -40.48
C LYS A 106 -17.44 -4.16 -40.16
N GLU A 107 -18.24 -4.55 -39.17
CA GLU A 107 -19.40 -3.78 -38.72
C GLU A 107 -19.03 -2.37 -38.19
N PHE A 108 -17.77 -2.16 -37.78
CA PHE A 108 -17.24 -0.87 -37.31
C PHE A 108 -16.26 -0.22 -38.30
N GLY A 109 -15.98 -0.85 -39.44
CA GLY A 109 -14.89 -0.52 -40.35
C GLY A 109 -15.14 0.62 -41.35
N HIS A 110 -16.28 1.31 -41.33
CA HIS A 110 -16.58 2.39 -42.28
C HIS A 110 -16.31 3.78 -41.71
N HIS A 111 -15.03 4.11 -41.58
CA HIS A 111 -14.58 5.50 -41.68
C HIS A 111 -13.34 5.58 -42.58
N ASP A 112 -13.54 6.17 -43.75
CA ASP A 112 -12.50 6.50 -44.73
C ASP A 112 -11.36 7.27 -44.06
N ARG A 113 -10.16 6.70 -44.07
CA ARG A 113 -8.92 7.47 -43.97
C ARG A 113 -8.05 7.08 -45.15
N GLY A 114 -7.96 8.03 -46.08
CA GLY A 114 -7.11 7.98 -47.25
C GLY A 114 -5.69 7.55 -46.89
N GLY A 115 -5.16 6.65 -47.71
CA GLY A 115 -3.85 6.06 -47.52
C GLY A 115 -2.71 7.07 -47.65
N ASP A 116 -1.57 6.68 -47.10
CA ASP A 116 -0.29 7.07 -47.68
C ASP A 116 0.67 5.88 -47.59
N GLN A 117 1.11 5.43 -48.76
CA GLN A 117 2.11 4.39 -48.94
C GLN A 117 3.45 5.05 -49.23
N GLY A 118 4.42 4.74 -48.37
CA GLY A 118 5.80 4.48 -48.80
C GLY A 118 6.80 5.62 -48.61
N ARG A 119 7.92 5.26 -47.96
CA ARG A 119 9.26 5.31 -48.58
C ARG A 119 10.28 4.60 -47.69
N ARG A 120 10.90 3.56 -48.27
CA ARG A 120 12.13 2.93 -47.77
C ARG A 120 13.33 3.76 -48.22
N GLY A 121 14.31 3.95 -47.34
CA GLY A 121 15.61 4.55 -47.65
C GLY A 121 16.73 3.82 -46.91
N ASP A 122 17.82 3.53 -47.62
CA ASP A 122 18.97 2.72 -47.19
C ASP A 122 20.02 3.50 -46.37
N ARG A 123 20.55 2.80 -45.34
CA ARG A 123 21.91 2.72 -44.76
C ARG A 123 22.82 3.96 -44.60
N GLN A 124 23.41 4.11 -43.41
CA GLN A 124 24.85 3.92 -43.11
C GLN A 124 25.12 4.08 -41.58
N GLY A 125 26.09 3.33 -41.04
CA GLY A 125 26.30 3.18 -39.59
C GLY A 125 27.69 3.60 -39.08
N THR A 126 27.88 3.55 -37.75
CA THR A 126 29.18 3.59 -37.03
C THR A 126 29.04 3.07 -35.58
N GLN A 127 30.09 2.38 -35.08
CA GLN A 127 30.22 1.65 -33.79
C GLN A 127 30.62 2.54 -32.59
N ARG A 128 30.45 2.15 -31.31
CA ARG A 128 31.37 1.26 -30.49
C ARG A 128 30.93 1.19 -29.00
N SER A 129 31.15 0.06 -28.26
CA SER A 129 31.61 -0.24 -26.82
C SER A 129 31.00 0.26 -25.45
N GLY A 130 29.99 -0.32 -24.79
CA GLY A 130 30.14 -1.37 -23.75
C GLY A 130 30.73 -0.92 -22.38
N SER A 131 30.01 -1.09 -21.26
CA SER A 131 30.55 -1.62 -19.97
C SER A 131 29.46 -1.77 -18.88
N ARG A 132 29.44 -2.96 -18.24
CA ARG A 132 28.80 -3.28 -16.94
C ARG A 132 29.89 -3.26 -15.85
N SER A 133 29.52 -3.04 -14.59
CA SER A 133 30.02 -3.79 -13.40
C SER A 133 29.47 -3.16 -12.11
N ALA A 134 28.82 -3.95 -11.24
CA ALA A 134 29.34 -4.49 -9.96
C ALA A 134 29.22 -3.47 -8.80
N GLY A 135 28.61 -3.76 -7.65
CA GLY A 135 28.66 -4.99 -6.86
C GLY A 135 29.71 -4.81 -5.76
N MET A 136 29.30 -4.50 -4.54
CA MET A 136 30.17 -4.46 -3.36
C MET A 136 29.43 -4.96 -2.13
N SER A 137 29.94 -6.09 -1.63
CA SER A 137 29.67 -6.72 -0.34
C SER A 137 30.56 -6.11 0.75
N GLY A 138 30.03 -5.94 1.96
CA GLY A 138 30.80 -5.63 3.16
C GLY A 138 30.06 -6.13 4.40
N THR A 139 30.61 -7.15 5.04
CA THR A 139 30.08 -7.85 6.23
C THR A 139 30.56 -7.16 7.51
N GLY A 140 29.63 -6.55 8.24
CA GLY A 140 29.70 -6.29 9.68
C GLY A 140 28.50 -7.01 10.31
N GLU A 141 28.69 -7.65 11.46
CA GLU A 141 27.69 -8.52 12.11
C GLU A 141 26.45 -7.74 12.54
N ILE A 142 25.51 -7.62 11.61
CA ILE A 142 24.11 -7.35 11.87
C ILE A 142 23.59 -8.45 12.81
N PHE A 143 22.84 -8.07 13.85
CA PHE A 143 21.95 -9.00 14.56
C PHE A 143 20.93 -9.58 13.58
N PHE A 144 21.32 -10.64 12.87
CA PHE A 144 20.42 -11.52 12.17
C PHE A 144 19.70 -12.34 13.23
N ASN A 145 18.40 -12.13 13.35
CA ASN A 145 17.58 -13.20 13.90
C ASN A 145 17.60 -14.32 12.84
N PRO A 146 18.09 -15.54 13.13
CA PRO A 146 18.13 -16.64 12.16
C PRO A 146 16.73 -17.09 11.69
N VAL A 147 15.66 -16.52 12.28
CA VAL A 147 14.28 -16.86 12.00
C VAL A 147 13.70 -16.10 10.81
N TRP A 148 13.98 -14.81 10.61
CA TRP A 148 13.39 -13.97 9.55
C TRP A 148 14.36 -12.90 9.01
N ASP A 149 14.24 -12.59 7.71
CA ASP A 149 14.97 -11.49 7.04
C ASP A 149 14.31 -10.13 7.34
N VAL A 150 12.97 -10.11 7.41
CA VAL A 150 12.15 -8.94 7.71
C VAL A 150 11.14 -9.32 8.79
N ARG A 151 11.07 -8.52 9.86
CA ARG A 151 10.06 -8.68 10.90
C ARG A 151 8.81 -7.86 10.55
N MET A 152 7.68 -8.54 10.44
CA MET A 152 6.38 -7.90 10.20
C MET A 152 5.73 -7.44 11.50
N THR A 153 5.12 -6.25 11.48
CA THR A 153 4.18 -5.79 12.50
C THR A 153 2.80 -5.64 11.87
N ASP A 154 1.82 -6.37 12.38
CA ASP A 154 0.41 -6.12 12.03
C ASP A 154 -0.16 -5.00 12.90
N THR A 155 -0.80 -4.01 12.28
CA THR A 155 -1.42 -2.85 12.95
C THR A 155 -2.94 -2.78 12.73
N SER A 156 -3.58 -3.90 12.41
CA SER A 156 -5.04 -3.99 12.22
C SER A 156 -5.81 -3.52 13.46
N LEU A 157 -5.25 -3.74 14.65
CA LEU A 157 -5.86 -3.39 15.94
C LEU A 157 -5.41 -2.03 16.49
N ARG A 158 -4.55 -1.30 15.76
CA ARG A 158 -4.16 0.07 16.08
C ARG A 158 -4.51 1.02 14.95
N ASP A 159 -3.85 0.95 13.80
CA ASP A 159 -4.18 1.82 12.66
C ASP A 159 -5.60 1.53 12.17
N GLY A 160 -5.99 0.25 12.13
CA GLY A 160 -7.36 -0.16 11.82
C GLY A 160 -8.40 0.37 12.81
N SER A 161 -7.98 0.80 14.00
CA SER A 161 -8.85 1.51 14.96
C SER A 161 -9.42 2.78 14.35
N HIS A 162 -8.69 3.50 13.48
CA HIS A 162 -9.24 4.66 12.77
C HIS A 162 -10.42 4.27 11.87
N HIS A 163 -10.28 3.20 11.09
CA HIS A 163 -11.35 2.72 10.21
C HIS A 163 -12.52 2.14 11.00
N LYS A 164 -12.23 1.45 12.11
CA LYS A 164 -13.21 0.94 13.08
C LYS A 164 -13.83 2.05 13.94
N ARG A 165 -13.34 3.29 13.84
CA ARG A 165 -13.74 4.44 14.69
C ARG A 165 -13.60 4.16 16.18
N HIS A 166 -12.55 3.43 16.54
CA HIS A 166 -12.20 3.07 17.91
C HIS A 166 -13.25 2.21 18.61
N GLN A 167 -14.07 1.48 17.84
CA GLN A 167 -15.18 0.67 18.34
C GLN A 167 -14.86 -0.81 18.50
N PHE A 168 -13.57 -1.17 18.57
CA PHE A 168 -13.17 -2.56 18.83
C PHE A 168 -13.76 -3.06 20.15
N THR A 169 -14.18 -4.32 20.15
CA THR A 169 -14.60 -5.04 21.36
C THR A 169 -13.50 -6.01 21.82
N ALA A 170 -13.64 -6.49 23.05
CA ALA A 170 -12.78 -7.55 23.58
C ALA A 170 -12.81 -8.81 22.69
N ASP A 171 -13.99 -9.26 22.23
CA ASP A 171 -14.11 -10.47 21.42
C ASP A 171 -13.43 -10.33 20.06
N GLU A 172 -13.54 -9.16 19.42
CA GLU A 172 -12.86 -8.86 18.15
C GLU A 172 -11.33 -8.90 18.33
N VAL A 173 -10.82 -8.21 19.36
CA VAL A 173 -9.37 -8.19 19.67
C VAL A 173 -8.85 -9.59 19.98
N ARG A 174 -9.56 -10.37 20.81
CA ARG A 174 -9.17 -11.75 21.12
C ARG A 174 -9.12 -12.63 19.85
N SER A 175 -10.13 -12.53 19.00
CA SER A 175 -10.22 -13.36 17.80
C SER A 175 -9.13 -13.00 16.80
N ILE A 176 -8.90 -11.71 16.57
CA ILE A 176 -7.88 -11.21 15.64
C ILE A 176 -6.48 -11.56 16.15
N VAL A 177 -6.16 -11.28 17.43
CA VAL A 177 -4.85 -11.61 18.01
C VAL A 177 -4.57 -13.12 17.89
N ALA A 178 -5.53 -13.97 18.23
CA ALA A 178 -5.35 -15.42 18.15
C ALA A 178 -5.09 -15.91 16.71
N ALA A 179 -5.78 -15.33 15.73
CA ALA A 179 -5.59 -15.69 14.32
C ALA A 179 -4.23 -15.22 13.78
N LEU A 180 -3.84 -13.98 14.07
CA LEU A 180 -2.54 -13.43 13.66
C LEU A 180 -1.37 -14.19 14.32
N ASP A 181 -1.47 -14.48 15.62
CA ASP A 181 -0.48 -15.28 16.36
C ASP A 181 -0.35 -16.69 15.77
N THR A 182 -1.48 -17.35 15.45
CA THR A 182 -1.49 -18.67 14.80
C THR A 182 -0.82 -18.66 13.42
N ALA A 183 -1.03 -17.59 12.64
CA ALA A 183 -0.39 -17.42 11.34
C ALA A 183 1.12 -17.11 11.43
N GLY A 184 1.66 -16.88 12.63
CA GLY A 184 3.07 -16.59 12.87
C GLY A 184 3.45 -15.12 12.79
N VAL A 185 2.48 -14.20 12.91
CA VAL A 185 2.76 -12.75 12.94
C VAL A 185 3.54 -12.42 14.21
N PRO A 186 4.78 -11.90 14.13
CA PRO A 186 5.64 -11.81 15.30
C PRO A 186 5.38 -10.59 16.18
N VAL A 187 4.72 -9.55 15.64
CA VAL A 187 4.34 -8.35 16.38
C VAL A 187 2.94 -7.93 15.99
N ILE A 188 2.08 -7.74 16.99
CA ILE A 188 0.70 -7.26 16.82
C ILE A 188 0.53 -5.97 17.62
N GLU A 189 0.16 -4.88 16.94
CA GLU A 189 0.01 -3.57 17.56
C GLU A 189 -1.44 -3.30 17.99
N VAL A 190 -1.65 -2.95 19.26
CA VAL A 190 -2.98 -2.75 19.86
C VAL A 190 -3.00 -1.46 20.69
N THR A 191 -3.63 -0.41 20.18
CA THR A 191 -3.99 0.82 20.92
C THR A 191 -5.17 1.53 20.24
N HIS A 192 -5.61 2.66 20.79
CA HIS A 192 -6.32 3.65 19.98
C HIS A 192 -5.50 4.04 18.72
N GLY A 193 -6.17 4.52 17.67
CA GLY A 193 -5.52 4.88 16.39
C GLY A 193 -4.40 5.91 16.55
N ASP A 194 -4.69 6.98 17.27
CA ASP A 194 -3.72 8.02 17.67
C ASP A 194 -2.83 7.63 18.87
N GLY A 195 -2.69 6.34 19.15
CA GLY A 195 -1.90 5.81 20.26
C GLY A 195 -2.53 6.04 21.64
N LEU A 196 -1.77 5.65 22.67
CA LEU A 196 -2.14 5.79 24.08
C LEU A 196 -2.61 7.21 24.42
N GLY A 197 -3.74 7.31 25.13
CA GLY A 197 -4.37 8.59 25.48
C GLY A 197 -5.17 9.22 24.33
N GLY A 198 -5.27 8.55 23.18
CA GLY A 198 -5.95 9.08 22.00
C GLY A 198 -7.47 9.21 22.15
N SER A 199 -8.09 8.40 23.02
CA SER A 199 -9.54 8.41 23.27
C SER A 199 -10.03 9.78 23.76
N SER A 200 -10.65 10.55 22.87
CA SER A 200 -10.90 11.98 23.12
C SER A 200 -11.98 12.55 22.21
N PHE A 201 -12.38 13.81 22.45
CA PHE A 201 -13.25 14.53 21.51
C PHE A 201 -12.60 14.76 20.14
N ASN A 202 -11.29 14.92 20.09
CA ASN A 202 -10.59 15.31 18.85
C ASN A 202 -10.46 14.14 17.88
N TYR A 203 -10.18 12.95 18.42
CA TYR A 203 -9.91 11.75 17.62
C TYR A 203 -11.05 10.73 17.65
N GLY A 204 -11.93 10.81 18.65
CA GLY A 204 -13.02 9.88 18.89
C GLY A 204 -12.80 9.09 20.18
N PHE A 205 -13.89 8.74 20.88
CA PHE A 205 -13.80 7.95 22.09
C PHE A 205 -13.79 6.46 21.78
N SER A 206 -12.90 5.73 22.46
CA SER A 206 -12.85 4.28 22.39
C SER A 206 -14.10 3.67 23.02
N LYS A 207 -14.64 2.62 22.39
CA LYS A 207 -15.72 1.81 22.97
C LYS A 207 -15.26 1.02 24.18
N THR A 208 -14.10 0.37 24.04
CA THR A 208 -13.42 -0.37 25.10
C THR A 208 -12.10 0.35 25.40
N PRO A 209 -11.75 0.60 26.67
CA PRO A 209 -10.49 1.25 27.02
C PRO A 209 -9.29 0.51 26.42
N GLU A 210 -8.37 1.23 25.80
CA GLU A 210 -7.23 0.63 25.10
C GLU A 210 -6.31 -0.19 26.02
N GLN A 211 -6.20 0.19 27.29
CA GLN A 211 -5.45 -0.56 28.29
C GLN A 211 -6.05 -1.96 28.55
N GLU A 212 -7.38 -2.07 28.55
CA GLU A 212 -8.05 -3.37 28.63
C GLU A 212 -7.80 -4.21 27.37
N LEU A 213 -7.77 -3.57 26.19
CA LEU A 213 -7.48 -4.25 24.92
C LEU A 213 -6.03 -4.75 24.84
N ILE A 214 -5.06 -3.95 25.29
CA ILE A 214 -3.64 -4.35 25.38
C ILE A 214 -3.50 -5.57 26.30
N LYS A 215 -4.09 -5.49 27.50
CA LYS A 215 -4.04 -6.59 28.46
C LYS A 215 -4.60 -7.87 27.88
N LEU A 216 -5.77 -7.76 27.24
CA LEU A 216 -6.42 -8.88 26.59
C LEU A 216 -5.59 -9.47 25.45
N ALA A 217 -4.96 -8.63 24.64
CA ALA A 217 -4.07 -9.07 23.57
C ALA A 217 -2.88 -9.84 24.14
N ALA A 218 -2.24 -9.34 25.19
CA ALA A 218 -1.11 -9.98 25.85
C ALA A 218 -1.48 -11.32 26.51
N GLU A 219 -2.70 -11.42 27.06
CA GLU A 219 -3.23 -12.69 27.60
C GLU A 219 -3.60 -13.70 26.50
N THR A 220 -3.80 -13.26 25.26
CA THR A 220 -4.27 -14.09 24.14
C THR A 220 -3.12 -14.59 23.27
N ALA A 221 -2.14 -13.73 22.98
CA ALA A 221 -0.97 -14.08 22.19
C ALA A 221 -0.10 -15.12 22.92
N LYS A 222 0.40 -16.12 22.19
CA LYS A 222 1.30 -17.14 22.72
C LYS A 222 2.75 -16.88 22.33
N ASP A 223 2.98 -16.45 21.09
CA ASP A 223 4.31 -16.26 20.52
C ASP A 223 4.53 -14.80 20.07
N ALA A 224 3.49 -14.14 19.56
CA ALA A 224 3.53 -12.76 19.12
C ALA A 224 3.74 -11.78 20.27
N LYS A 225 4.60 -10.78 20.07
CA LYS A 225 4.74 -9.67 21.01
C LYS A 225 3.65 -8.63 20.79
N ILE A 226 3.11 -8.09 21.87
CA ILE A 226 2.15 -6.98 21.80
C ILE A 226 2.88 -5.64 21.78
N ALA A 227 2.67 -4.90 20.71
CA ALA A 227 3.14 -3.53 20.55
C ALA A 227 2.03 -2.52 20.88
N PHE A 228 2.43 -1.31 21.26
CA PHE A 228 1.52 -0.20 21.45
C PHE A 228 2.12 1.12 20.96
N LEU A 229 1.29 1.95 20.33
CA LEU A 229 1.70 3.26 19.83
C LEU A 229 1.47 4.33 20.91
N MET A 230 2.35 5.32 20.99
CA MET A 230 2.10 6.55 21.75
C MET A 230 2.67 7.77 21.02
N LEU A 231 2.01 8.91 21.20
CA LEU A 231 2.41 10.20 20.63
C LEU A 231 2.69 11.16 21.78
N PRO A 232 3.92 11.69 21.93
CA PRO A 232 4.19 12.77 22.88
C PRO A 232 3.28 13.98 22.60
N GLY A 233 2.60 14.46 23.64
CA GLY A 233 1.58 15.51 23.52
C GLY A 233 0.14 15.00 23.40
N VAL A 234 -0.05 13.69 23.19
CA VAL A 234 -1.33 13.00 23.33
C VAL A 234 -1.24 12.04 24.53
N GLY A 235 -0.37 11.04 24.42
CA GLY A 235 -0.07 10.09 25.49
C GLY A 235 1.04 10.59 26.41
N THR A 236 1.14 9.97 27.56
CA THR A 236 2.10 10.30 28.62
C THR A 236 2.99 9.11 28.98
N LYS A 237 4.00 9.38 29.79
CA LYS A 237 4.90 8.34 30.34
C LYS A 237 4.17 7.41 31.31
N GLU A 238 3.12 7.89 31.96
CA GLU A 238 2.26 7.12 32.83
C GLU A 238 1.46 6.08 32.02
N ASP A 239 0.97 6.47 30.84
CA ASP A 239 0.27 5.54 29.95
C ASP A 239 1.20 4.42 29.43
N ILE A 240 2.47 4.74 29.14
CA ILE A 240 3.50 3.74 28.76
C ILE A 240 3.70 2.72 29.88
N LYS A 241 3.81 3.18 31.13
CA LYS A 241 3.95 2.30 32.30
C LYS A 241 2.73 1.41 32.47
N GLU A 242 1.54 1.96 32.29
CA GLU A 242 0.31 1.18 32.38
C GLU A 242 0.23 0.11 31.27
N ALA A 243 0.57 0.46 30.02
CA ALA A 243 0.59 -0.48 28.91
C ALA A 243 1.61 -1.61 29.13
N GLN A 244 2.79 -1.29 29.68
CA GLN A 244 3.79 -2.30 30.05
C GLN A 244 3.30 -3.21 31.18
N ASN A 245 2.66 -2.65 32.22
CA ASN A 245 2.07 -3.45 33.30
C ASN A 245 0.94 -4.37 32.81
N ASN A 246 0.28 -4.00 31.70
CA ASN A 246 -0.71 -4.80 31.02
C ASN A 246 -0.12 -5.84 30.05
N GLY A 247 1.21 -5.94 29.94
CA GLY A 247 1.88 -6.96 29.13
C GLY A 247 2.28 -6.51 27.73
N GLY A 248 2.19 -5.21 27.40
CA GLY A 248 2.82 -4.68 26.21
C GLY A 248 4.34 -4.76 26.30
N GLU A 249 5.01 -5.20 25.24
CA GLU A 249 6.46 -5.46 25.21
C GLU A 249 7.23 -4.54 24.25
N ILE A 250 6.53 -3.93 23.29
CA ILE A 250 7.14 -3.06 22.28
C ILE A 250 6.46 -1.68 22.32
N CYS A 251 7.21 -0.67 22.76
CA CYS A 251 6.74 0.71 22.77
C CYS A 251 7.13 1.41 21.48
N ARG A 252 6.11 1.83 20.72
CA ARG A 252 6.29 2.56 19.46
C ARG A 252 5.96 4.03 19.70
N ILE A 253 6.94 4.91 19.60
CA ILE A 253 6.82 6.33 19.93
C ILE A 253 6.84 7.14 18.64
N ALA A 254 5.76 7.86 18.35
CA ALA A 254 5.60 8.62 17.12
C ALA A 254 5.65 10.13 17.36
N THR A 255 6.41 10.82 16.53
CA THR A 255 6.44 12.29 16.45
C THR A 255 6.20 12.72 15.01
N HIS A 256 5.86 13.99 14.81
CA HIS A 256 6.05 14.54 13.46
C HIS A 256 7.53 14.43 13.09
N CYS A 257 7.82 14.23 11.80
CA CYS A 257 9.18 13.95 11.32
C CYS A 257 10.22 15.03 11.61
N THR A 258 9.84 16.22 12.07
CA THR A 258 10.75 17.32 12.44
C THR A 258 10.94 17.50 13.96
N GLU A 259 10.21 16.73 14.77
CA GLU A 259 10.06 16.97 16.22
C GLU A 259 10.50 15.76 17.05
N ALA A 260 11.57 15.07 16.65
CA ALA A 260 12.03 13.86 17.35
C ALA A 260 12.50 14.15 18.79
N ASP A 261 12.98 15.36 19.09
CA ASP A 261 13.54 15.72 20.40
C ASP A 261 12.52 15.64 21.56
N VAL A 262 11.24 15.86 21.30
CA VAL A 262 10.17 15.71 22.31
C VAL A 262 9.98 14.26 22.77
N SER A 263 10.51 13.29 22.02
CA SER A 263 10.41 11.85 22.34
C SER A 263 11.52 11.35 23.27
N ILE A 264 12.59 12.13 23.53
CA ILE A 264 13.80 11.65 24.22
C ILE A 264 13.47 11.00 25.57
N GLN A 265 12.68 11.68 26.40
CA GLN A 265 12.30 11.17 27.73
C GLN A 265 11.41 9.93 27.69
N HIS A 266 10.69 9.72 26.58
CA HIS A 266 9.78 8.60 26.40
C HIS A 266 10.58 7.34 26.04
N PHE A 267 11.57 7.46 25.15
CA PHE A 267 12.51 6.37 24.86
C PHE A 267 13.32 5.99 26.09
N GLY A 268 13.87 6.97 26.81
CA GLY A 268 14.62 6.71 28.04
C GLY A 268 13.81 5.89 29.05
N LEU A 269 12.57 6.30 29.34
CA LEU A 269 11.68 5.53 30.21
C LEU A 269 11.34 4.15 29.65
N ALA A 270 11.00 4.04 28.36
CA ALA A 270 10.63 2.76 27.77
C ALA A 270 11.76 1.74 27.90
N ARG A 271 13.01 2.18 27.70
CA ARG A 271 14.21 1.34 27.91
C ARG A 271 14.43 0.98 29.37
N GLU A 272 14.20 1.90 30.31
CA GLU A 272 14.25 1.62 31.76
C GLU A 272 13.23 0.55 32.19
N LEU A 273 12.05 0.53 31.56
CA LEU A 273 11.00 -0.47 31.79
C LEU A 273 11.28 -1.82 31.10
N GLY A 274 12.38 -1.93 30.35
CA GLY A 274 12.74 -3.15 29.60
C GLY A 274 11.95 -3.36 28.31
N LEU A 275 11.25 -2.34 27.81
CA LEU A 275 10.51 -2.41 26.56
C LEU A 275 11.46 -2.36 25.36
N GLU A 276 11.11 -3.10 24.32
CA GLU A 276 11.67 -2.88 23.00
C GLU A 276 11.13 -1.55 22.44
N THR A 277 11.95 -0.78 21.72
CA THR A 277 11.59 0.57 21.30
C THR A 277 11.66 0.77 19.79
N VAL A 278 10.59 1.35 19.25
CA VAL A 278 10.47 1.75 17.84
C VAL A 278 10.10 3.22 17.76
N GLY A 279 10.70 3.95 16.83
CA GLY A 279 10.47 5.38 16.61
C GLY A 279 9.80 5.64 15.28
N PHE A 280 8.75 6.46 15.29
CA PHE A 280 7.94 6.79 14.12
C PHE A 280 8.15 8.26 13.73
N LEU A 281 8.73 8.51 12.55
CA LEU A 281 8.83 9.85 11.98
C LEU A 281 7.67 10.09 11.01
N MET A 282 6.51 10.48 11.56
CA MET A 282 5.26 10.66 10.81
C MET A 282 5.36 11.74 9.74
N MET A 283 4.60 11.55 8.66
CA MET A 283 4.57 12.45 7.50
C MET A 283 5.95 12.60 6.84
N SER A 284 6.72 11.51 6.74
CA SER A 284 8.10 11.51 6.22
C SER A 284 8.27 12.11 4.82
N HIS A 285 7.22 12.24 4.02
CA HIS A 285 7.27 12.87 2.70
C HIS A 285 7.52 14.39 2.72
N THR A 286 7.31 15.07 3.86
CA THR A 286 7.37 16.54 3.94
C THR A 286 8.78 17.10 4.02
N ILE A 287 9.79 16.26 4.30
CA ILE A 287 11.19 16.66 4.43
C ILE A 287 12.10 15.78 3.57
N SER A 288 13.33 16.26 3.33
CA SER A 288 14.33 15.53 2.55
C SER A 288 14.88 14.32 3.33
N PRO A 289 15.45 13.31 2.63
CA PRO A 289 16.07 12.14 3.27
C PRO A 289 17.10 12.49 4.35
N GLU A 290 17.94 13.50 4.12
CA GLU A 290 19.02 13.88 5.05
C GLU A 290 18.46 14.51 6.32
N LYS A 291 17.41 15.34 6.19
CA LYS A 291 16.72 15.92 7.35
C LYS A 291 16.01 14.85 8.17
N LEU A 292 15.42 13.86 7.50
CA LEU A 292 14.76 12.73 8.17
C LEU A 292 15.79 11.87 8.91
N ALA A 293 16.94 11.61 8.30
CA ALA A 293 18.03 10.87 8.93
C ALA A 293 18.57 11.59 10.20
N ALA A 294 18.74 12.91 10.16
CA ALA A 294 19.12 13.68 11.33
C ALA A 294 18.12 13.55 12.50
N GLN A 295 16.82 13.44 12.20
CA GLN A 295 15.77 13.22 13.21
C GLN A 295 15.77 11.77 13.72
N ALA A 296 16.08 10.81 12.86
CA ALA A 296 16.28 9.42 13.25
C ALA A 296 17.45 9.25 14.23
N ARG A 297 18.56 9.96 13.99
CA ARG A 297 19.71 9.99 14.92
C ARG A 297 19.30 10.45 16.32
N ILE A 298 18.46 11.49 16.43
CA ILE A 298 17.94 11.95 17.73
C ILE A 298 17.18 10.82 18.45
N MET A 299 16.32 10.07 17.73
CA MET A 299 15.60 8.95 18.33
C MET A 299 16.54 7.82 18.77
N ALA A 300 17.51 7.46 17.93
CA ALA A 300 18.47 6.40 18.22
C ALA A 300 19.32 6.73 19.46
N ASP A 301 19.85 7.95 19.54
CA ASP A 301 20.65 8.42 20.68
C ASP A 301 19.82 8.48 21.98
N ALA A 302 18.50 8.63 21.88
CA ALA A 302 17.57 8.56 23.01
C ALA A 302 17.24 7.13 23.48
N GLY A 303 17.71 6.11 22.75
CA GLY A 303 17.52 4.69 23.07
C GLY A 303 16.55 3.96 22.15
N CYS A 304 16.10 4.55 21.06
CA CYS A 304 15.29 3.87 20.04
C CYS A 304 16.09 2.77 19.32
N GLN A 305 15.52 1.58 19.17
CA GLN A 305 16.20 0.43 18.55
C GLN A 305 15.84 0.22 17.07
N CYS A 306 14.76 0.84 16.60
CA CYS A 306 14.37 0.83 15.19
C CYS A 306 13.63 2.12 14.83
N VAL A 307 14.10 2.87 13.83
CA VAL A 307 13.44 4.10 13.37
C VAL A 307 12.73 3.85 12.04
N TYR A 308 11.47 4.25 11.96
CA TYR A 308 10.63 4.07 10.79
C TYR A 308 10.54 5.32 9.93
N VAL A 309 10.65 5.12 8.61
CA VAL A 309 10.06 6.02 7.63
C VAL A 309 8.56 5.76 7.59
N VAL A 310 7.76 6.77 7.93
CA VAL A 310 6.29 6.63 8.06
C VAL A 310 5.59 7.52 7.04
N ASP A 311 5.02 6.88 6.02
CA ASP A 311 4.23 7.53 4.98
C ASP A 311 2.77 7.70 5.39
N SER A 312 2.54 8.51 6.43
CA SER A 312 1.22 8.75 7.03
C SER A 312 0.16 9.27 6.05
N ALA A 313 0.57 9.79 4.89
CA ALA A 313 -0.34 10.29 3.86
C ALA A 313 -0.44 9.37 2.63
N GLY A 314 0.29 8.25 2.58
CA GLY A 314 0.37 7.41 1.39
C GLY A 314 0.81 8.20 0.15
N ALA A 315 1.78 9.11 0.34
CA ALA A 315 2.21 10.11 -0.63
C ALA A 315 3.59 9.81 -1.23
N LEU A 316 4.38 8.93 -0.61
CA LEU A 316 5.68 8.53 -1.15
C LEU A 316 5.49 7.59 -2.33
N VAL A 317 6.32 7.77 -3.35
CA VAL A 317 6.33 6.94 -4.55
C VAL A 317 7.70 6.26 -4.66
N LEU A 318 7.74 4.93 -4.51
CA LEU A 318 8.85 4.04 -4.86
C LEU A 318 10.26 4.54 -4.47
N ASP A 319 10.97 5.21 -5.39
CA ASP A 319 12.32 5.72 -5.19
C ASP A 319 12.41 6.68 -3.99
N GLN A 320 11.38 7.48 -3.76
CA GLN A 320 11.30 8.37 -2.61
C GLN A 320 11.31 7.64 -1.26
N VAL A 321 10.82 6.39 -1.22
CA VAL A 321 10.92 5.51 -0.05
C VAL A 321 12.33 4.96 0.07
N ALA A 322 12.88 4.44 -1.02
CA ALA A 322 14.24 3.89 -1.05
C ALA A 322 15.29 4.93 -0.63
N ASP A 323 15.16 6.19 -1.07
CA ASP A 323 16.06 7.29 -0.71
C ASP A 323 16.04 7.57 0.80
N ARG A 324 14.85 7.64 1.40
CA ARG A 324 14.68 7.90 2.84
C ARG A 324 15.18 6.75 3.69
N VAL A 325 14.84 5.52 3.32
CA VAL A 325 15.31 4.32 4.03
C VAL A 325 16.83 4.22 3.93
N SER A 326 17.41 4.40 2.74
CA SER A 326 18.87 4.36 2.56
C SER A 326 19.58 5.44 3.37
N ALA A 327 19.02 6.65 3.46
CA ALA A 327 19.58 7.73 4.27
C ALA A 327 19.56 7.38 5.77
N LEU A 328 18.46 6.81 6.28
CA LEU A 328 18.38 6.35 7.67
C LEU A 328 19.36 5.19 7.93
N VAL A 329 19.46 4.23 7.02
CA VAL A 329 20.40 3.10 7.16
C VAL A 329 21.85 3.61 7.20
N ALA A 330 22.19 4.56 6.33
CA ALA A 330 23.54 5.14 6.29
C ALA A 330 23.87 5.94 7.56
N GLU A 331 22.92 6.69 8.11
CA GLU A 331 23.10 7.50 9.32
C GLU A 331 23.14 6.65 10.59
N LEU A 332 22.24 5.67 10.72
CA LEU A 332 22.11 4.86 11.94
C LEU A 332 23.14 3.72 11.99
N GLY A 333 23.57 3.20 10.86
CA GLY A 333 24.53 2.09 10.79
C GLY A 333 24.06 0.89 11.62
N ASP A 334 24.87 0.50 12.60
CA ASP A 334 24.58 -0.63 13.51
C ASP A 334 23.88 -0.19 14.81
N ASP A 335 23.66 1.11 15.03
CA ASP A 335 23.08 1.64 16.28
C ASP A 335 21.58 1.30 16.41
N ALA A 336 20.87 1.28 15.28
CA ALA A 336 19.43 1.00 15.23
C ALA A 336 19.03 0.41 13.87
N GLN A 337 17.94 -0.36 13.86
CA GLN A 337 17.32 -0.83 12.62
C GLN A 337 16.54 0.29 11.94
N VAL A 338 16.19 0.07 10.67
CA VAL A 338 15.25 0.93 9.93
C VAL A 338 14.01 0.14 9.57
N GLY A 339 12.85 0.78 9.70
CA GLY A 339 11.58 0.23 9.28
C GLY A 339 10.81 1.12 8.30
N PHE A 340 9.74 0.58 7.74
CA PHE A 340 8.82 1.33 6.90
C PHE A 340 7.36 1.02 7.21
N HIS A 341 6.54 2.07 7.24
CA HIS A 341 5.10 2.01 7.40
C HIS A 341 4.45 2.83 6.28
N GLY A 342 3.64 2.18 5.45
CA GLY A 342 3.02 2.78 4.26
C GLY A 342 1.50 2.65 4.22
N HIS A 343 0.84 3.69 3.69
CA HIS A 343 -0.59 3.69 3.39
C HIS A 343 -0.86 3.48 1.89
N GLU A 344 -2.06 2.98 1.59
CA GLU A 344 -2.53 2.60 0.25
C GLU A 344 -3.21 3.76 -0.51
N ASN A 345 -3.02 5.02 -0.08
CA ASN A 345 -3.77 6.16 -0.65
C ASN A 345 -3.51 6.39 -2.14
N LEU A 346 -2.35 5.93 -2.65
CA LEU A 346 -2.01 5.86 -4.07
C LEU A 346 -1.90 4.43 -4.61
N GLY A 347 -2.28 3.42 -3.82
CA GLY A 347 -2.19 1.99 -4.18
C GLY A 347 -0.75 1.45 -4.24
N LEU A 348 0.17 2.04 -3.45
CA LEU A 348 1.59 1.73 -3.47
C LEU A 348 2.10 1.08 -2.18
N GLY A 349 1.24 0.73 -1.21
CA GLY A 349 1.68 0.26 0.11
C GLY A 349 2.62 -0.95 0.05
N VAL A 350 2.24 -1.98 -0.72
CA VAL A 350 3.07 -3.18 -0.91
C VAL A 350 4.34 -2.86 -1.68
N ALA A 351 4.25 -2.12 -2.79
CA ALA A 351 5.40 -1.80 -3.63
C ALA A 351 6.45 -0.96 -2.88
N ASN A 352 6.01 0.05 -2.14
CA ASN A 352 6.87 0.87 -1.29
C ASN A 352 7.54 0.05 -0.18
N SER A 353 6.84 -0.95 0.38
CA SER A 353 7.43 -1.85 1.38
C SER A 353 8.55 -2.71 0.79
N ILE A 354 8.41 -3.16 -0.46
CA ILE A 354 9.48 -3.89 -1.17
C ILE A 354 10.69 -2.99 -1.40
N GLU A 355 10.46 -1.75 -1.84
CA GLU A 355 11.55 -0.78 -2.05
C GLU A 355 12.26 -0.43 -0.73
N ALA A 356 11.52 -0.32 0.38
CA ALA A 356 12.10 -0.17 1.71
C ALA A 356 12.99 -1.36 2.10
N VAL A 357 12.52 -2.60 1.92
CA VAL A 357 13.32 -3.81 2.22
C VAL A 357 14.58 -3.85 1.37
N ARG A 358 14.48 -3.55 0.06
CA ARG A 358 15.64 -3.48 -0.84
C ARG A 358 16.65 -2.41 -0.43
N ALA A 359 16.18 -1.31 0.15
CA ALA A 359 17.01 -0.22 0.69
C ALA A 359 17.60 -0.54 2.08
N GLY A 360 17.26 -1.67 2.70
CA GLY A 360 17.84 -2.13 3.96
C GLY A 360 16.92 -2.08 5.18
N ALA A 361 15.63 -1.78 5.01
CA ALA A 361 14.66 -1.89 6.11
C ALA A 361 14.53 -3.35 6.57
N LYS A 362 14.49 -3.54 7.90
CA LYS A 362 14.37 -4.86 8.55
C LYS A 362 13.03 -5.06 9.26
N GLN A 363 12.22 -4.01 9.35
CA GLN A 363 10.88 -4.09 9.90
C GLN A 363 9.87 -3.41 8.98
N ILE A 364 8.73 -4.05 8.78
CA ILE A 364 7.69 -3.55 7.88
C ILE A 364 6.34 -3.66 8.59
N ASP A 365 5.54 -2.62 8.44
CA ASP A 365 4.17 -2.60 8.92
C ASP A 365 3.17 -2.94 7.82
N GLY A 366 2.11 -3.63 8.20
CA GLY A 366 0.91 -3.79 7.40
C GLY A 366 -0.30 -4.01 8.29
N SER A 367 -1.48 -4.08 7.69
CA SER A 367 -2.68 -4.57 8.37
C SER A 367 -3.35 -5.61 7.51
N CYS A 368 -3.75 -6.75 8.08
CA CYS A 368 -4.63 -7.69 7.41
C CYS A 368 -5.84 -6.96 6.81
N ARG A 369 -6.15 -7.29 5.55
CA ARG A 369 -7.24 -6.66 4.80
C ARG A 369 -7.13 -5.13 4.67
N ARG A 370 -5.90 -4.61 4.69
CA ARG A 370 -5.60 -3.17 4.71
C ARG A 370 -6.18 -2.41 5.90
N PHE A 371 -6.67 -3.08 6.94
CA PHE A 371 -7.48 -2.47 7.99
C PHE A 371 -6.74 -1.30 8.67
N GLY A 372 -7.08 -0.07 8.27
CA GLY A 372 -6.24 1.10 8.54
C GLY A 372 -6.85 2.42 8.11
N ALA A 373 -6.22 3.54 8.47
CA ALA A 373 -6.64 4.87 8.06
C ALA A 373 -6.52 5.10 6.54
N GLY A 374 -7.33 6.04 6.02
CA GLY A 374 -7.33 6.40 4.60
C GLY A 374 -7.83 5.25 3.72
N ALA A 375 -7.04 4.89 2.71
CA ALA A 375 -7.28 3.72 1.87
C ALA A 375 -6.80 2.42 2.53
N GLY A 376 -6.30 2.50 3.77
CA GLY A 376 -5.76 1.40 4.54
C GLY A 376 -4.24 1.34 4.53
N ASN A 377 -3.68 0.40 5.30
CA ASN A 377 -2.26 0.06 5.28
C ASN A 377 -1.98 -0.97 4.18
N ALA A 378 -0.71 -1.26 3.93
CA ALA A 378 -0.34 -2.36 3.05
C ALA A 378 -0.93 -3.70 3.58
N PRO A 379 -1.68 -4.46 2.76
CA PRO A 379 -2.33 -5.70 3.19
C PRO A 379 -1.29 -6.77 3.51
N VAL A 380 -1.26 -7.25 4.76
CA VAL A 380 -0.27 -8.24 5.20
C VAL A 380 -0.34 -9.48 4.34
N GLU A 381 -1.53 -10.01 4.08
CA GLU A 381 -1.75 -11.25 3.31
C GLU A 381 -1.16 -11.18 1.90
N ALA A 382 -1.28 -10.04 1.22
CA ALA A 382 -0.67 -9.85 -0.10
C ALA A 382 0.85 -9.61 0.01
N MET A 383 1.29 -8.91 1.06
CA MET A 383 2.70 -8.62 1.29
C MET A 383 3.49 -9.91 1.55
N ILE A 384 2.95 -10.84 2.36
CA ILE A 384 3.56 -12.17 2.57
C ILE A 384 3.64 -12.93 1.25
N GLY A 385 2.55 -12.96 0.48
CA GLY A 385 2.56 -13.60 -0.84
C GLY A 385 3.62 -13.02 -1.79
N VAL A 386 3.88 -11.71 -1.74
CA VAL A 386 4.95 -11.09 -2.54
C VAL A 386 6.33 -11.42 -1.98
N PHE A 387 6.53 -11.35 -0.66
CA PHE A 387 7.80 -11.69 -0.01
C PHE A 387 8.23 -13.13 -0.28
N ASP A 388 7.30 -14.09 -0.26
CA ASP A 388 7.54 -15.47 -0.67
C ASP A 388 8.03 -15.57 -2.11
N LYS A 389 7.43 -14.82 -3.04
CA LYS A 389 7.82 -14.83 -4.46
C LYS A 389 9.20 -14.23 -4.71
N ILE A 390 9.65 -13.30 -3.87
CA ILE A 390 10.97 -12.66 -4.01
C ILE A 390 12.02 -13.23 -3.05
N GLY A 391 11.67 -14.23 -2.24
CA GLY A 391 12.59 -14.94 -1.34
C GLY A 391 12.96 -14.15 -0.09
N VAL A 392 12.09 -13.29 0.41
CA VAL A 392 12.25 -12.59 1.70
C VAL A 392 11.52 -13.37 2.78
N LYS A 393 12.24 -13.87 3.78
CA LYS A 393 11.67 -14.69 4.84
C LYS A 393 11.02 -13.83 5.94
N THR A 394 9.72 -14.02 6.18
CA THR A 394 8.97 -13.34 7.27
C THR A 394 8.65 -14.26 8.44
N GLY A 395 8.57 -15.57 8.20
CA GLY A 395 8.11 -16.55 9.19
C GLY A 395 6.59 -16.66 9.33
N ILE A 396 5.82 -15.91 8.53
CA ILE A 396 4.35 -15.94 8.50
C ILE A 396 3.90 -16.92 7.42
N ASP A 397 2.93 -17.79 7.73
CA ASP A 397 2.33 -18.69 6.73
C ASP A 397 1.34 -17.94 5.85
N PHE A 398 1.53 -18.02 4.52
CA PHE A 398 0.71 -17.31 3.54
C PHE A 398 -0.78 -17.73 3.56
N PHE A 399 -1.08 -19.01 3.73
CA PHE A 399 -2.46 -19.49 3.70
C PHE A 399 -3.17 -19.15 5.01
N GLU A 400 -2.51 -19.38 6.15
CA GLU A 400 -3.08 -19.04 7.46
C GLU A 400 -3.36 -17.52 7.58
N ILE A 401 -2.47 -16.65 7.07
CA ILE A 401 -2.70 -15.21 7.13
C ILE A 401 -3.80 -14.75 6.15
N ALA A 402 -3.97 -15.43 5.02
CA ALA A 402 -5.05 -15.18 4.09
C ALA A 402 -6.41 -15.58 4.70
N ASP A 403 -6.47 -16.74 5.36
CA ASP A 403 -7.66 -17.21 6.07
C ASP A 403 -7.98 -16.28 7.24
N ALA A 404 -6.99 -15.85 8.02
CA ALA A 404 -7.17 -14.85 9.08
C ALA A 404 -7.76 -13.53 8.55
N ALA A 405 -7.24 -13.03 7.42
CA ALA A 405 -7.71 -11.80 6.80
C ALA A 405 -9.18 -11.89 6.35
N GLU A 406 -9.59 -13.01 5.74
CA GLU A 406 -10.92 -13.19 5.16
C GLU A 406 -11.96 -13.65 6.20
N GLU A 407 -11.62 -14.59 7.08
CA GLU A 407 -12.58 -15.24 7.97
C GLU A 407 -12.69 -14.57 9.35
N VAL A 408 -11.66 -13.84 9.78
CA VAL A 408 -11.61 -13.23 11.12
C VAL A 408 -11.58 -11.69 11.05
N VAL A 409 -10.67 -11.12 10.25
CA VAL A 409 -10.49 -9.67 10.20
C VAL A 409 -11.61 -9.00 9.40
N ALA A 410 -11.96 -9.50 8.21
CA ALA A 410 -12.99 -8.88 7.38
C ALA A 410 -14.37 -8.77 8.07
N PRO A 411 -14.88 -9.77 8.81
CA PRO A 411 -16.13 -9.64 9.56
C PRO A 411 -16.08 -8.58 10.69
N ALA A 412 -14.89 -8.27 11.22
CA ALA A 412 -14.71 -7.22 12.21
C ALA A 412 -14.59 -5.82 11.57
N MET A 413 -14.39 -5.71 10.26
CA MET A 413 -14.32 -4.41 9.58
C MET A 413 -15.73 -3.82 9.36
N PRO A 414 -15.92 -2.49 9.51
CA PRO A 414 -17.20 -1.88 9.20
C PRO A 414 -17.53 -1.89 7.70
N ALA A 415 -16.49 -1.85 6.86
CA ALA A 415 -16.51 -1.96 5.41
C ALA A 415 -15.07 -2.18 4.91
N GLU A 416 -14.88 -2.46 3.62
CA GLU A 416 -13.54 -2.45 3.00
C GLU A 416 -12.89 -1.07 3.07
N CYS A 417 -11.56 -1.02 3.24
CA CYS A 417 -10.79 0.22 3.05
C CYS A 417 -10.71 0.54 1.55
N GLN A 418 -11.01 1.80 1.17
CA GLN A 418 -11.14 2.19 -0.23
C GLN A 418 -10.29 3.41 -0.56
N ALA A 419 -9.55 3.34 -1.68
CA ALA A 419 -8.94 4.51 -2.31
C ALA A 419 -10.02 5.34 -3.04
N ASP A 420 -10.95 5.89 -2.26
CA ASP A 420 -12.03 6.73 -2.77
C ASP A 420 -11.53 8.15 -3.11
N ARG A 421 -12.42 8.97 -3.70
CA ARG A 421 -12.10 10.35 -4.07
C ARG A 421 -11.61 11.19 -2.89
N ARG A 422 -12.14 10.98 -1.68
CA ARG A 422 -11.75 11.79 -0.51
C ARG A 422 -10.33 11.47 -0.11
N VAL A 423 -9.96 10.19 -0.11
CA VAL A 423 -8.62 9.72 0.23
C VAL A 423 -7.61 10.17 -0.82
N VAL A 424 -7.83 9.85 -2.09
CA VAL A 424 -6.86 10.14 -3.16
C VAL A 424 -6.66 11.66 -3.33
N SER A 425 -7.72 12.46 -3.19
CA SER A 425 -7.59 13.92 -3.30
C SER A 425 -6.85 14.56 -2.12
N SER A 426 -6.86 13.93 -0.94
CA SER A 426 -6.13 14.42 0.24
C SER A 426 -4.61 14.39 0.06
N VAL A 427 -4.09 13.47 -0.75
CA VAL A 427 -2.66 13.38 -1.09
C VAL A 427 -2.25 14.63 -1.86
N ARG A 428 -3.01 14.99 -2.91
CA ARG A 428 -2.71 16.15 -3.76
C ARG A 428 -2.81 17.48 -3.00
N GLY A 429 -3.71 17.58 -2.03
CA GLY A 429 -3.89 18.78 -1.21
C GLY A 429 -2.83 18.97 -0.11
N ARG A 430 -2.09 17.91 0.25
CA ARG A 430 -1.03 17.95 1.28
C ARG A 430 0.39 18.04 0.69
N CYS A 431 0.54 17.87 -0.63
CA CYS A 431 1.81 18.03 -1.36
C CYS A 431 2.09 19.46 -1.86
N GLY A 432 1.40 20.48 -1.32
CA GLY A 432 1.49 21.88 -1.77
C GLY A 432 2.27 22.79 -0.84
#